data_AF-A0A6G1BII1-F1
#
_entry.id   AF-A0A6G1BII1-F1
#
_cell.length_a   1.000
_cell.length_b   1.000
_cell.length_c   1.000
_cell.angle_alpha   90.00
_cell.angle_beta   90.00
_cell.angle_gamma   90.00
#
_symmetry.space_group_name_H-M   'P 1'
#
loop_
_entity.id
_entity.type
_entity.pdbx_description
1 polymer ?
#
loop_
_entity_poly.entity_id
_entity_poly.type
_entity_poly.pdbx_seq_one_letter_code
_entity_poly.pdbx_strand_id
1 'polypeptide(L)' 'MLLTAFYHKVPRTRCVRAVSMEPCFHKPPTATCQGKVAVDENVTRHIKRCEDLPRGIKLFD' A
#
# COMPACT_ATOMS: atom_id res chain seq x y z
N MET A 1 -11.07 4.53 -6.09
CA MET A 1 -9.82 5.29 -6.05
C MET A 1 -9.34 5.57 -7.47
N LEU A 2 -9.07 6.84 -7.80
CA LEU A 2 -8.47 7.22 -9.08
C LEU A 2 -6.99 6.89 -9.07
N LEU A 3 -6.45 6.38 -10.18
CA LEU A 3 -5.03 6.08 -10.30
C LEU A 3 -4.25 7.34 -10.73
N THR A 4 -3.03 7.43 -10.23
CA THR A 4 -2.12 8.55 -10.50
C THR A 4 -1.80 8.66 -11.98
N ALA A 5 -1.96 9.86 -12.55
CA ALA A 5 -1.56 10.16 -13.92
C ALA A 5 -0.05 10.45 -13.98
N PHE A 6 0.63 9.81 -14.92
CA PHE A 6 2.04 10.08 -15.20
C PHE A 6 2.18 10.76 -16.55
N TYR A 7 3.07 11.76 -16.64
CA TYR A 7 3.33 12.51 -17.86
C TYR A 7 2.06 13.12 -18.51
N HIS A 8 1.11 13.55 -17.68
CA HIS A 8 -0.20 14.07 -18.10
C HIS A 8 -1.04 13.09 -18.96
N LYS A 9 -0.75 11.79 -18.90
CA LYS A 9 -1.52 10.75 -19.61
C LYS A 9 -2.50 10.07 -18.67
N VAL A 10 -3.74 9.92 -19.14
CA VAL A 10 -4.77 9.15 -18.44
C VAL A 10 -4.33 7.68 -18.39
N PRO A 11 -4.26 7.05 -17.20
CA PRO A 11 -3.87 5.65 -17.09
C PRO A 11 -4.92 4.74 -17.76
N ARG A 12 -4.47 3.61 -18.32
CA ARG A 12 -5.34 2.63 -18.99
C ARG A 12 -6.52 2.23 -18.10
N THR A 13 -6.23 1.91 -16.85
CA THR A 13 -7.25 1.78 -15.80
C THR A 13 -7.35 3.11 -15.07
N ARG A 14 -8.52 3.77 -15.13
CA ARG A 14 -8.70 5.10 -14.54
C ARG A 14 -8.95 5.04 -13.05
N CYS A 15 -9.67 4.02 -12.60
CA CYS A 15 -10.02 3.83 -11.21
C CYS A 15 -10.09 2.35 -10.84
N VAL A 16 -9.89 2.09 -9.56
CA VAL A 16 -10.05 0.77 -8.94
C VAL A 16 -10.84 0.91 -7.64
N ARG A 17 -11.48 -0.17 -7.19
CA ARG A 17 -12.09 -0.20 -5.86
C ARG A 17 -10.96 -0.25 -4.82
N ALA A 18 -11.06 0.59 -3.79
CA ALA A 18 -10.12 0.53 -2.67
C ALA A 18 -10.37 -0.75 -1.86
N VAL A 19 -9.31 -1.37 -1.34
CA VAL A 19 -9.37 -2.60 -0.55
C VAL A 19 -9.93 -2.36 0.85
N SER A 20 -9.77 -1.15 1.38
CA SER A 20 -10.26 -0.71 2.69
C SER A 20 -10.45 0.80 2.71
N MET A 21 -11.09 1.30 3.76
CA MET A 21 -11.23 2.73 4.03
C MET A 21 -10.00 3.33 4.73
N GLU A 22 -9.01 2.50 5.07
CA GLU A 22 -7.83 2.91 5.82
C GLU A 22 -6.91 3.80 4.97
N PRO A 23 -6.31 4.85 5.57
CA PRO A 23 -5.42 5.76 4.87
C PRO A 23 -4.12 5.07 4.44
N CYS A 24 -3.48 5.61 3.41
CA CYS A 24 -2.18 5.12 2.96
C CYS A 24 -1.04 5.71 3.79
N PHE A 25 -0.20 4.86 4.38
CA PHE A 25 1.04 5.29 5.01
C PHE A 25 2.13 5.45 3.94
N HIS A 26 2.42 6.70 3.54
CA HIS A 26 3.26 7.00 2.38
C HIS A 26 4.77 6.71 2.54
N LYS A 27 5.27 6.67 3.78
CA LYS A 27 6.70 6.55 4.10
C LYS A 27 6.93 5.52 5.22
N PRO A 28 6.61 4.24 4.98
CA PRO A 28 6.88 3.20 5.97
C PRO A 28 8.39 3.07 6.20
N PRO A 29 8.82 2.73 7.43
CA PRO A 29 10.22 2.51 7.73
C PRO A 29 10.76 1.34 6.89
N THR A 30 11.95 1.52 6.32
CA THR A 30 12.66 0.47 5.56
C THR A 30 13.55 -0.40 6.45
N ALA A 31 13.68 -0.05 7.73
CA ALA A 31 14.54 -0.73 8.67
C ALA A 31 13.93 -2.07 9.10
N THR A 32 14.74 -3.12 9.04
CA THR A 32 14.42 -4.39 9.71
C THR A 32 14.88 -4.31 11.15
N CYS A 33 13.96 -4.45 12.10
CA CYS A 33 14.30 -4.50 13.52
C CYS A 33 15.27 -5.67 13.80
N GLN A 34 16.24 -5.45 14.69
CA GLN A 34 17.21 -6.49 15.10
C GLN A 34 16.52 -7.49 16.03
N GLY A 35 15.87 -8.45 15.38
CA GLY A 35 15.04 -9.46 15.99
C GLY A 35 14.29 -10.05 14.81
N LYS A 36 14.93 -11.01 14.11
CA LYS A 36 14.38 -11.71 12.94
C LYS A 36 13.20 -12.60 13.33
N VAL A 37 12.26 -12.10 14.12
CA VAL A 37 10.91 -12.62 14.11
C VAL A 37 10.44 -12.27 12.72
N ALA A 38 10.28 -13.28 11.86
CA ALA A 38 9.56 -13.13 10.62
C ALA A 38 8.34 -12.25 10.95
N VAL A 39 8.21 -11.08 10.31
CA VAL A 39 7.08 -10.18 10.58
C VAL A 39 5.86 -11.06 10.56
N ASP A 40 5.22 -11.20 11.72
CA ASP A 40 4.29 -12.30 12.00
C ASP A 40 3.38 -12.46 10.79
N GLU A 41 3.22 -13.67 10.25
CA GLU A 41 2.43 -13.87 9.03
C GLU A 41 1.02 -13.29 9.19
N ASN A 42 0.52 -13.27 10.43
CA ASN A 42 -0.70 -12.59 10.83
C ASN A 42 -0.65 -11.06 10.64
N VAL A 43 0.46 -10.40 10.98
CA VAL A 43 0.65 -8.95 10.76
C VAL A 43 0.77 -8.63 9.27
N THR A 44 1.48 -9.45 8.50
CA THR A 44 1.60 -9.22 7.04
C THR A 44 0.30 -9.51 6.31
N ARG A 45 -0.56 -10.40 6.81
CA ARG A 45 -1.87 -10.71 6.22
C ARG A 45 -2.80 -9.50 6.17
N HIS A 46 -2.71 -8.58 7.13
CA HIS A 46 -3.56 -7.39 7.19
C HIS A 46 -2.91 -6.13 6.60
N ILE A 47 -1.74 -6.25 5.97
CA ILE A 47 -1.01 -5.13 5.37
C ILE A 47 -0.91 -5.33 3.85
N LYS A 48 -1.38 -4.35 3.07
CA LYS A 48 -1.24 -4.32 1.61
C LYS A 48 -0.57 -3.04 1.14
N ARG A 49 -0.03 -3.08 -0.08
CA ARG A 49 0.36 -1.86 -0.80
C ARG A 49 -0.89 -1.05 -1.14
N CYS A 50 -0.75 0.27 -1.12
CA CYS A 50 -1.82 1.18 -1.53
C CYS A 50 -2.02 1.16 -3.05
N GLU A 51 -3.24 1.44 -3.49
CA GLU A 51 -3.66 1.45 -4.89
C GLU A 51 -3.18 2.70 -5.64
N ASP A 52 -3.05 3.80 -4.93
CA ASP A 52 -2.66 5.13 -5.41
C ASP A 52 -1.15 5.40 -5.32
N LEU A 53 -0.50 4.86 -4.29
CA LEU A 53 0.94 4.99 -4.05
C LEU A 53 1.61 3.62 -3.83
N PRO A 54 2.26 3.03 -4.86
CA PRO A 54 2.86 1.69 -4.77
C PRO A 54 3.97 1.50 -3.73
N ARG A 55 4.52 2.60 -3.20
CA ARG A 55 5.54 2.62 -2.14
C ARG A 55 4.96 2.70 -0.73
N GLY A 56 3.67 3.03 -0.60
CA GLY A 56 2.98 3.09 0.67
C GLY A 56 2.34 1.76 1.04
N ILE A 57 1.95 1.64 2.31
CA ILE A 57 1.21 0.49 2.85
C ILE A 57 -0.05 0.96 3.57
N LYS A 58 -1.06 0.10 3.63
CA LYS A 58 -2.30 0.32 4.39
C LYS A 58 -2.82 -0.96 5.01
N LEU A 59 -3.68 -0.81 6.00
CA LEU A 59 -4.38 -1.91 6.63
C LEU A 59 -5.56 -2.37 5.79
N PHE A 60 -5.83 -3.68 5.79
CA PHE A 60 -6.99 -4.29 5.17
C PHE A 60 -7.34 -5.60 5.90
N ASP A 61 -8.53 -6.12 5.63
CA ASP A 61 -9.02 -7.41 6.15
C ASP A 61 -9.40 -8.34 4.97
#